data_AF-A0A5J4Q254-F1
#
_entry.id   AF-A0A5J4Q254-F1
#
_cell.length_a   1.000
_cell.length_b   1.000
_cell.length_c   1.000
_cell.angle_alpha   90.00
_cell.angle_beta   90.00
_cell.angle_gamma   90.00
#
_symmetry.space_group_name_H-M   'P 1'
#
loop_
_entity.id
_entity.type
_entity.pdbx_description
1 polymer ?
#
loop_
_entity_poly.entity_id
_entity_poly.type
_entity_poly.pdbx_seq_one_letter_code
_entity_poly.pdbx_strand_id
1 'polypeptide(L)'
;MKKDYSLRRYVIGSVAIGVVIVFLFRLWNLQFMSDEYKAHADSNAFLNKIQYPSRGAMYDRNGKLLVFNQPSYDITVILREIEDLDTLDFCRTLNITPAYFLKRI
;
A
#
# COMPACT_ATOMS: atom_id res chain seq x y z
N MET A 1 -34.31 2.04 -63.97
CA MET A 1 -33.05 1.38 -63.55
C MET A 1 -32.98 1.41 -62.02
N LYS A 2 -33.33 0.30 -61.34
CA LYS A 2 -33.28 0.24 -59.86
C LYS A 2 -31.82 0.25 -59.42
N LYS A 3 -31.43 1.26 -58.63
CA LYS A 3 -30.07 1.42 -58.13
C LYS A 3 -29.86 0.39 -57.03
N ASP A 4 -28.93 -0.53 -57.22
CA ASP A 4 -28.69 -1.64 -56.30
C ASP A 4 -27.83 -1.16 -55.11
N TYR A 5 -28.43 -0.97 -53.95
CA TYR A 5 -27.76 -0.51 -52.73
C TYR A 5 -27.25 -1.66 -51.84
N SER A 6 -27.49 -2.90 -52.25
CA SER A 6 -27.08 -4.12 -51.54
C SER A 6 -25.58 -4.16 -51.29
N LEU A 7 -24.77 -3.85 -52.31
CA LEU A 7 -23.31 -3.84 -52.23
C LEU A 7 -22.79 -2.88 -51.15
N ARG A 8 -23.37 -1.68 -51.02
CA ARG A 8 -22.97 -0.69 -50.01
C ARG A 8 -23.25 -1.18 -48.60
N ARG A 9 -24.38 -1.87 -48.39
CA ARG A 9 -24.74 -2.48 -47.11
C ARG A 9 -23.75 -3.58 -46.70
N TYR A 10 -23.32 -4.42 -47.64
CA TYR A 10 -22.32 -5.46 -47.36
C TYR A 10 -20.95 -4.87 -47.03
N VAL A 11 -20.53 -3.80 -47.74
CA VAL A 11 -19.26 -3.12 -47.46
C VAL A 11 -19.27 -2.46 -46.07
N ILE A 12 -20.35 -1.77 -45.70
CA ILE A 12 -20.46 -1.16 -44.36
C ILE A 12 -20.52 -2.25 -43.28
N GLY A 13 -21.23 -3.35 -43.53
CA GLY A 13 -21.31 -4.48 -42.62
C GLY A 13 -19.97 -5.18 -42.40
N SER A 14 -19.18 -5.39 -43.45
CA SER A 14 -17.86 -6.02 -43.34
C SER A 14 -16.86 -5.15 -42.58
N VAL A 15 -16.90 -3.82 -42.80
CA VAL A 15 -16.08 -2.87 -42.04
C VAL A 15 -16.44 -2.88 -40.55
N ALA A 16 -17.74 -2.86 -40.22
CA ALA A 16 -18.19 -2.92 -38.83
C ALA A 16 -17.74 -4.22 -38.13
N ILE A 17 -17.89 -5.36 -38.81
CA ILE A 17 -17.42 -6.67 -38.31
C ILE A 17 -15.89 -6.67 -38.13
N GLY A 18 -15.15 -6.10 -39.08
CA GLY A 18 -13.69 -5.96 -38.98
C GLY A 18 -13.25 -5.19 -37.74
N VAL A 19 -13.93 -4.06 -37.44
CA VAL A 19 -13.67 -3.27 -36.23
C VAL A 19 -13.92 -4.10 -34.97
N VAL A 20 -15.03 -4.84 -34.90
CA VAL A 20 -15.35 -5.72 -33.76
C VAL A 20 -14.28 -6.79 -33.57
N ILE A 21 -13.79 -7.41 -34.64
CA ILE A 21 -12.72 -8.42 -34.58
C ILE A 21 -11.42 -7.83 -34.05
N VAL A 22 -11.05 -6.61 -34.47
CA VAL A 22 -9.85 -5.92 -33.94
C VAL A 22 -9.98 -5.69 -32.44
N PHE A 23 -11.15 -5.28 -31.95
CA PHE A 23 -11.38 -5.12 -30.51
C PHE A 23 -11.34 -6.44 -29.75
N LEU A 24 -11.90 -7.52 -30.31
CA LEU A 24 -11.80 -8.86 -29.71
C LEU A 24 -10.34 -9.31 -29.61
N PHE A 25 -9.53 -9.10 -30.65
CA PHE A 25 -8.11 -9.42 -30.61
C PHE A 25 -7.35 -8.56 -29.59
N ARG A 26 -7.69 -7.26 -29.47
CA ARG A 26 -7.10 -6.38 -28.46
C ARG A 26 -7.42 -6.84 -27.03
N LEU A 27 -8.66 -7.25 -26.79
CA LEU A 27 -9.09 -7.81 -25.49
C LEU A 27 -8.42 -9.16 -25.21
N TRP A 28 -8.20 -9.98 -26.23
CA TRP A 28 -7.50 -11.25 -26.09
C TRP A 28 -6.03 -11.03 -25.71
N ASN A 29 -5.35 -10.09 -26.38
CA ASN A 29 -3.97 -9.71 -26.01
C ASN A 29 -3.90 -9.21 -24.56
N LEU A 30 -4.86 -8.38 -24.14
CA LEU A 30 -4.90 -7.90 -22.76
C LEU A 30 -5.12 -9.03 -21.74
N GLN A 31 -5.82 -10.11 -22.09
CA GLN A 31 -6.07 -11.21 -21.15
C GLN A 31 -4.91 -12.23 -21.09
N PHE A 32 -4.20 -12.45 -22.20
CA PHE A 32 -3.16 -13.49 -22.27
C PHE A 32 -1.74 -12.95 -22.11
N MET A 33 -1.49 -11.67 -22.39
CA MET A 33 -0.19 -11.02 -22.20
C MET A 33 -0.07 -10.33 -20.82
N SER A 34 -1.15 -10.28 -20.03
CA SER A 34 -1.23 -9.55 -18.76
C SER A 34 -0.58 -10.25 -17.55
N ASP A 35 0.61 -10.80 -17.70
CA ASP A 35 1.43 -11.11 -16.52
C ASP A 35 1.85 -9.81 -15.78
N GLU A 36 1.81 -8.65 -16.46
CA GLU A 36 2.05 -7.33 -15.86
C GLU A 36 0.96 -6.89 -14.85
N TYR A 37 -0.32 -7.23 -15.08
CA TYR A 37 -1.39 -6.85 -14.15
C TYR A 37 -1.30 -7.63 -12.83
N LYS A 38 -0.80 -8.88 -12.86
CA LYS A 38 -0.45 -9.59 -11.63
C LYS A 38 0.72 -8.93 -10.91
N ALA A 39 1.78 -8.55 -11.62
CA ALA A 39 2.94 -7.88 -11.01
C ALA A 39 2.58 -6.55 -10.33
N HIS A 40 1.70 -5.75 -10.94
CA HIS A 40 1.23 -4.48 -10.34
C HIS A 40 0.18 -4.68 -9.23
N ALA A 41 -0.68 -5.70 -9.33
CA ALA A 41 -1.58 -6.07 -8.24
C ALA A 41 -0.81 -6.63 -7.04
N ASP A 42 0.23 -7.42 -7.28
CA ASP A 42 1.08 -8.00 -6.23
C ASP A 42 1.90 -6.93 -5.50
N SER A 43 2.38 -5.88 -6.20
CA SER A 43 3.05 -4.75 -5.53
C SER A 43 2.12 -3.90 -4.66
N ASN A 44 0.79 -3.96 -4.87
CA ASN A 44 -0.21 -3.29 -4.03
C ASN A 44 -0.80 -4.24 -2.97
N ALA A 45 -0.83 -5.54 -3.22
CA ALA A 45 -1.39 -6.55 -2.31
C ALA A 45 -0.35 -7.12 -1.32
N PHE A 46 0.92 -7.17 -1.70
CA PHE A 46 2.01 -7.69 -0.88
C PHE A 46 2.94 -6.56 -0.44
N LEU A 47 2.67 -6.02 0.75
CA LEU A 47 3.64 -5.19 1.46
C LEU A 47 4.79 -6.07 1.92
N ASN A 48 5.88 -6.10 1.15
CA ASN A 48 7.12 -6.74 1.56
C ASN A 48 7.72 -6.02 2.78
N LYS A 49 7.28 -6.41 3.98
CA LYS A 49 7.91 -6.02 5.23
C LYS A 49 9.11 -6.92 5.49
N ILE A 50 10.30 -6.36 5.33
CA ILE A 50 11.53 -7.01 5.76
C ILE A 50 11.49 -7.15 7.28
N GLN A 51 11.41 -8.39 7.78
CA GLN A 51 11.60 -8.67 9.21
C GLN A 51 13.10 -8.79 9.49
N TYR A 52 13.65 -7.76 10.13
CA TYR A 52 15.03 -7.80 10.59
C TYR A 52 15.15 -8.74 11.80
N PRO A 53 16.13 -9.66 11.83
CA PRO A 53 16.35 -10.51 12.99
C PRO A 53 16.81 -9.66 14.19
N SER A 54 16.45 -10.09 15.40
CA SER A 54 16.93 -9.45 16.62
C SER A 54 18.45 -9.54 16.73
N ARG A 55 19.10 -8.47 17.22
CA ARG A 55 20.55 -8.45 17.44
C ARG A 55 20.91 -9.48 18.53
N GLY A 56 21.94 -10.28 18.26
CA GLY A 56 22.45 -11.27 19.21
C GLY A 56 22.92 -10.64 20.53
N ALA A 57 22.76 -11.37 21.63
CA ALA A 57 23.29 -11.00 22.93
C ALA A 57 24.80 -11.26 22.99
N MET A 58 25.59 -10.26 23.43
CA MET A 58 27.03 -10.39 23.59
C MET A 58 27.36 -10.68 25.06
N TYR A 59 28.16 -11.72 25.30
CA TYR A 59 28.58 -12.17 26.62
C TYR A 59 30.10 -12.02 26.78
N ASP A 60 30.55 -11.75 28.00
CA ASP A 60 31.96 -11.83 28.39
C ASP A 60 32.43 -13.31 28.47
N ARG A 61 33.74 -13.54 28.57
CA ARG A 61 34.38 -14.87 28.73
C ARG A 61 33.84 -15.68 29.92
N ASN A 62 33.31 -14.98 30.92
CA ASN A 62 32.71 -15.55 32.13
C ASN A 62 31.18 -15.74 32.01
N GLY A 63 30.60 -15.59 30.82
CA GLY A 63 29.15 -15.76 30.59
C GLY A 63 28.28 -14.59 31.06
N LYS A 64 28.87 -13.44 31.42
CA LYS A 64 28.11 -12.25 31.83
C LYS A 64 27.58 -11.49 30.62
N LEU A 65 26.28 -11.21 30.59
CA LEU A 65 25.64 -10.43 29.52
C LEU A 65 26.14 -8.97 29.55
N LEU A 66 26.69 -8.50 28.44
CA LEU A 66 27.22 -7.13 28.29
C LEU A 66 26.32 -6.26 27.43
N VAL A 67 25.85 -6.79 26.29
CA VAL A 67 25.04 -6.04 25.34
C VAL A 67 23.88 -6.90 24.88
N PHE A 68 22.66 -6.40 25.02
CA PHE A 68 21.45 -6.99 24.48
C PHE A 68 20.52 -5.89 23.97
N ASN A 69 19.58 -6.25 23.11
CA ASN A 69 18.56 -5.33 22.66
C ASN A 69 17.53 -5.13 23.77
N GLN A 70 17.54 -3.97 24.42
CA GLN A 70 16.48 -3.60 25.35
C GLN A 70 15.31 -3.00 24.56
N PRO A 71 14.06 -3.47 24.76
CA PRO A 71 12.91 -2.88 24.09
C PRO A 71 12.75 -1.41 24.52
N SER A 72 12.69 -0.52 23.54
CA SER A 72 12.31 0.87 23.72
C SER A 72 10.87 1.04 23.26
N TYR A 73 10.07 1.73 24.07
CA TYR A 73 8.68 2.02 23.75
C TYR A 73 8.55 3.51 23.48
N ASP A 74 8.02 3.86 22.31
CA ASP A 74 7.70 5.24 21.94
C ASP A 74 6.20 5.47 22.16
N ILE A 75 5.88 6.52 22.92
CA ILE A 75 4.50 6.92 23.17
C ILE A 75 4.14 7.99 22.12
N THR A 76 3.16 7.68 21.27
CA THR A 76 2.63 8.61 20.27
C THR A 76 1.19 8.96 20.64
N VAL A 77 0.87 10.26 20.57
CA VAL A 77 -0.45 10.77 20.92
C VAL A 77 -1.09 11.39 19.67
N ILE A 78 -2.33 11.03 19.39
CA ILE A 78 -3.14 11.61 18.30
C ILE A 78 -4.10 12.61 18.93
N LEU A 79 -3.82 13.90 18.81
CA LEU A 79 -4.57 14.96 19.49
C LEU A 79 -6.08 14.97 19.18
N ARG A 80 -6.47 14.55 17.97
CA ARG A 80 -7.87 14.50 17.54
C ARG A 80 -8.71 13.43 18.27
N GLU A 81 -8.08 12.38 18.78
CA GLU A 81 -8.76 11.26 19.44
C GLU A 81 -8.79 11.40 20.96
N ILE A 82 -8.33 12.55 21.47
CA ILE A 82 -8.31 12.84 22.89
C ILE A 82 -9.65 13.47 23.28
N GLU A 83 -10.44 12.73 24.06
CA GLU A 83 -11.60 13.28 24.79
C GLU A 83 -11.23 13.35 26.30
N ASP A 84 -11.46 14.51 26.91
CA ASP A 84 -11.30 14.75 28.36
C ASP A 84 -9.94 14.37 29.00
N LEU A 85 -8.82 14.80 28.40
CA LEU A 85 -7.49 14.58 28.97
C LEU A 85 -7.18 15.50 30.16
N ASP A 86 -6.98 14.90 31.33
CA ASP A 86 -6.34 15.58 32.46
C ASP A 86 -4.85 15.82 32.16
N THR A 87 -4.57 17.03 31.68
CA THR A 87 -3.21 17.46 31.30
C THR A 87 -2.25 17.45 32.50
N LEU A 88 -2.74 17.71 33.72
CA LEU A 88 -1.88 17.75 34.91
C LEU A 88 -1.50 16.33 35.35
N ASP A 89 -2.46 15.41 35.35
CA ASP A 89 -2.21 14.00 35.67
C ASP A 89 -1.32 13.33 34.62
N PHE A 90 -1.56 13.62 33.34
CA PHE A 90 -0.71 13.15 32.24
C PHE A 90 0.73 13.65 32.35
N CYS A 91 0.92 14.94 32.63
CA CYS A 91 2.25 15.52 32.80
C CYS A 91 2.99 14.91 34.00
N ARG A 92 2.30 14.61 35.10
CA ARG A 92 2.87 13.94 36.28
C ARG A 92 3.29 12.50 35.97
N THR A 93 2.43 11.75 35.29
CA THR A 93 2.66 10.34 34.96
C THR A 93 3.84 10.15 34.01
N LEU A 94 3.99 11.02 33.01
CA LEU A 94 5.11 10.99 32.07
C LEU A 94 6.32 11.81 32.55
N ASN A 95 6.24 12.43 33.72
CA ASN A 95 7.28 13.27 34.29
C ASN A 95 7.76 14.38 33.33
N ILE A 96 6.81 15.00 32.62
CA ILE A 96 7.03 16.11 31.67
C ILE A 96 6.48 17.42 32.24
N THR A 97 7.05 18.55 31.82
CA THR A 97 6.53 19.85 32.25
C THR A 97 5.29 20.24 31.45
N PRO A 98 4.28 20.91 32.06
CA PRO A 98 3.12 21.41 31.32
C PRO A 98 3.50 22.36 30.18
N ALA A 99 4.56 23.15 30.35
CA ALA A 99 5.12 24.00 29.31
C ALA A 99 5.67 23.21 28.10
N TYR A 100 6.23 22.02 28.33
CA TYR A 100 6.71 21.14 27.27
C TYR A 100 5.55 20.56 26.46
N PHE A 101 4.43 20.24 27.12
CA PHE A 101 3.22 19.73 26.50
C PHE A 101 2.50 20.81 25.67
N LEU A 102 2.30 22.01 26.23
CA LEU A 102 1.64 23.14 25.56
C LEU A 102 2.37 23.64 24.31
N LYS A 103 3.69 23.40 24.18
CA LYS A 103 4.45 23.77 22.97
C LYS A 103 4.22 22.82 21.79
N ARG A 104 3.69 21.62 22.05
CA ARG A 104 3.54 20.52 21.07
C ARG A 104 2.09 20.24 20.68
N ILE A 105 1.14 20.84 21.38
CA ILE A 105 -0.25 21.01 20.94
C ILE A 105 -0.29 22.20 20.00
#